data_AF-A0A158CDK3-F1
#
_entry.id   AF-A0A158CDK3-F1
#
_cell.length_a   1.000
_cell.length_b   1.000
_cell.length_c   1.000
_cell.angle_alpha   90.00
_cell.angle_beta   90.00
_cell.angle_gamma   90.00
#
_symmetry.space_group_name_H-M   'P 1'
#
loop_
_entity.id
_entity.type
_entity.pdbx_description
1 polymer ?
#
loop_
_entity_poly.entity_id
_entity_poly.type
_entity_poly.pdbx_seq_one_letter_code
_entity_poly.pdbx_strand_id
1 'polypeptide(L)'
;MMKTVTIGIASMEEVSQRFLAAVKSGKSHGTFFSYATPELLFRTFTTPRWQIIRAMTGAGPMSIRELSRRIERDVKGVHRDVTALLEAGLLEHDEHGAIVFPFDTVHVDFTLKAADLAPPSATERKALDPATDEACEQASRTARRRAAPRKRESRPAGSR
;
A
#
# COMPACT_ATOMS: atom_id res chain seq x y z
N MET A 1 -16.99 -11.40 -18.08
CA MET A 1 -17.30 -9.96 -17.95
C MET A 1 -16.04 -9.26 -17.53
N MET A 2 -15.64 -8.22 -18.25
CA MET A 2 -14.47 -7.40 -17.90
C MET A 2 -14.81 -6.55 -16.67
N LYS A 3 -14.12 -6.79 -15.56
CA LYS A 3 -14.33 -6.06 -14.30
C LYS A 3 -13.41 -4.84 -14.29
N THR A 4 -14.00 -3.65 -14.31
CA THR A 4 -13.26 -2.38 -14.25
C THR A 4 -13.37 -1.76 -12.86
N VAL A 5 -12.24 -1.33 -12.33
CA VAL A 5 -12.17 -0.51 -11.11
C VAL A 5 -11.83 0.93 -11.47
N THR A 6 -12.57 1.88 -10.91
CA THR A 6 -12.32 3.31 -11.05
C THR A 6 -11.81 3.87 -9.73
N ILE A 7 -10.59 4.40 -9.74
CA ILE A 7 -9.95 5.03 -8.59
C ILE A 7 -9.93 6.53 -8.85
N GLY A 8 -10.50 7.31 -7.93
CA GLY A 8 -10.54 8.75 -8.13
C GLY A 8 -10.77 9.55 -6.86
N ILE A 9 -10.94 10.85 -7.05
CA ILE A 9 -11.23 11.78 -5.97
C ILE A 9 -12.72 12.11 -6.02
N ALA A 10 -13.40 11.96 -4.89
CA ALA A 10 -14.80 12.35 -4.76
C ALA A 10 -15.10 12.78 -3.33
N SER A 11 -15.98 13.76 -3.19
CA SER A 11 -16.51 14.15 -1.88
C SER A 11 -17.43 13.05 -1.33
N MET A 12 -17.66 13.05 -0.01
CA MET A 12 -18.59 12.10 0.62
C MET A 12 -20.01 12.23 0.03
N GLU A 13 -20.43 13.46 -0.31
CA GLU A 13 -21.71 13.74 -0.95
C GLU A 13 -21.77 13.13 -2.36
N GLU A 14 -20.71 13.26 -3.15
CA GLU A 14 -20.62 12.68 -4.50
C GLU A 14 -20.65 11.14 -4.45
N VAL A 15 -19.93 10.53 -3.50
CA VAL A 15 -19.97 9.08 -3.26
C VAL A 15 -21.38 8.64 -2.86
N SER A 16 -22.02 9.37 -1.95
CA SER A 16 -23.39 9.09 -1.49
C SER A 16 -24.41 9.23 -2.62
N GLN A 17 -24.29 10.26 -3.45
CA GLN A 17 -25.15 10.45 -4.62
C GLN A 17 -24.97 9.33 -5.64
N ARG A 18 -23.72 8.92 -5.92
CA ARG A 18 -23.43 7.80 -6.82
C ARG A 18 -24.02 6.49 -6.30
N PHE A 19 -23.90 6.24 -4.99
CA PHE A 19 -24.49 5.08 -4.35
C PHE A 19 -26.02 5.09 -4.46
N LEU A 20 -26.67 6.22 -4.12
CA LEU A 20 -28.13 6.37 -4.25
C LEU A 20 -28.61 6.21 -5.70
N ALA A 21 -27.85 6.70 -6.67
CA ALA A 21 -28.15 6.53 -8.09
C ALA A 21 -28.04 5.07 -8.54
N ALA A 22 -27.02 4.33 -8.07
CA ALA A 22 -26.86 2.91 -8.36
C ALA A 22 -28.01 2.08 -7.78
N VAL A 23 -28.40 2.35 -6.53
CA VAL A 23 -29.54 1.68 -5.87
C VAL A 23 -30.86 1.98 -6.60
N LYS A 24 -31.11 3.24 -6.97
CA LYS A 24 -32.34 3.63 -7.68
C LYS A 24 -32.43 3.10 -9.10
N SER A 25 -31.30 3.02 -9.81
CA SER A 25 -31.27 2.57 -11.21
C SER A 25 -31.16 1.06 -11.36
N GLY A 26 -30.81 0.33 -10.28
CA GLY A 26 -30.55 -1.11 -10.31
C GLY A 26 -29.34 -1.51 -11.16
N LYS A 27 -28.54 -0.54 -11.63
CA LYS A 27 -27.36 -0.75 -12.47
C LYS A 27 -26.11 -0.58 -11.62
N SER A 28 -25.31 -1.64 -11.53
CA SER A 28 -23.95 -1.56 -11.00
C SER A 28 -23.10 -0.76 -11.98
N HIS A 29 -22.60 0.40 -11.55
CA HIS A 29 -21.76 1.27 -12.37
C HIS A 29 -20.26 0.90 -12.32
N GLY A 30 -19.91 -0.34 -11.95
CA GLY A 30 -18.53 -0.76 -11.68
C GLY A 30 -18.11 -0.54 -10.23
N THR A 31 -16.87 -0.88 -9.89
CA THR A 31 -16.32 -0.71 -8.54
C THR A 31 -15.56 0.61 -8.45
N PHE A 32 -15.91 1.45 -7.48
CA PHE A 32 -15.26 2.76 -7.28
C PHE A 32 -14.49 2.79 -5.95
N PHE A 33 -13.23 3.22 -6.01
CA PHE A 33 -12.44 3.59 -4.83
C PHE A 33 -12.24 5.10 -4.85
N SER A 34 -12.93 5.80 -3.94
CA SER A 34 -12.88 7.26 -3.87
C SER A 34 -12.09 7.75 -2.67
N TYR A 35 -11.22 8.73 -2.90
CA TYR A 35 -10.43 9.41 -1.87
C TYR A 35 -10.91 10.84 -1.73
N ALA A 36 -10.81 11.40 -0.52
CA ALA A 36 -11.25 12.77 -0.26
C ALA A 36 -10.33 13.82 -0.90
N THR A 37 -9.03 13.53 -1.02
CA THR A 37 -8.05 14.45 -1.60
C THR A 37 -7.02 13.72 -2.48
N PRO A 38 -6.34 14.45 -3.39
CA PRO A 38 -5.27 13.88 -4.20
C PRO A 38 -4.10 13.36 -3.37
N GLU A 39 -3.77 14.05 -2.27
CA GLU A 39 -2.66 13.67 -1.40
C GLU A 39 -2.92 12.30 -0.74
N LEU A 40 -4.17 12.04 -0.33
CA LEU A 40 -4.56 10.74 0.21
C LEU A 40 -4.49 9.63 -0.84
N LEU A 41 -4.89 9.95 -2.08
CA LEU A 41 -4.74 9.04 -3.22
C LEU A 41 -3.25 8.73 -3.45
N PHE A 42 -2.38 9.72 -3.55
CA PHE A 42 -0.95 9.51 -3.81
C PHE A 42 -0.20 8.87 -2.63
N ARG A 43 -0.65 9.08 -1.39
CA ARG A 43 -0.13 8.37 -0.21
C ARG A 43 -0.49 6.89 -0.25
N THR A 44 -1.67 6.57 -0.77
CA THR A 44 -2.15 5.18 -0.87
C THR A 44 -1.57 4.48 -2.09
N PHE A 45 -1.49 5.16 -3.23
CA PHE A 45 -0.99 4.64 -4.48
C PHE A 45 0.41 5.16 -4.81
N THR A 46 1.38 4.65 -4.06
CA THR A 46 2.80 4.92 -4.30
C THR A 46 3.31 4.15 -5.53
N THR A 47 4.44 4.58 -6.11
CA THR A 47 5.08 3.89 -7.24
C THR A 47 5.27 2.38 -7.02
N PRO A 48 5.76 1.93 -5.84
CA PRO A 48 5.82 0.51 -5.49
C PRO A 48 4.50 -0.27 -5.65
N ARG A 49 3.39 0.33 -5.22
CA ARG A 49 2.07 -0.31 -5.23
C ARG A 49 1.47 -0.32 -6.64
N TRP A 50 1.75 0.70 -7.45
CA TRP A 50 1.39 0.71 -8.87
C TRP A 50 2.06 -0.42 -9.67
N GLN A 51 3.31 -0.77 -9.34
CA GLN A 51 3.99 -1.90 -9.96
C GLN A 51 3.26 -3.22 -9.68
N ILE A 52 2.77 -3.41 -8.44
CA ILE A 52 1.99 -4.58 -8.06
C ILE A 52 0.68 -4.63 -8.84
N ILE A 53 -0.08 -3.54 -8.84
CA ILE A 53 -1.37 -3.46 -9.56
C ILE A 53 -1.17 -3.80 -11.04
N ARG A 54 -0.15 -3.20 -11.68
CA ARG A 54 0.17 -3.48 -13.09
C ARG A 54 0.55 -4.94 -13.33
N ALA A 55 1.34 -5.54 -12.44
CA ALA A 55 1.76 -6.93 -12.56
C ALA A 55 0.62 -7.94 -12.33
N MET A 56 -0.38 -7.56 -11.52
CA MET A 56 -1.54 -8.41 -11.19
C MET A 56 -2.74 -8.19 -12.11
N THR A 57 -2.83 -7.06 -12.80
CA THR A 57 -3.93 -6.76 -13.75
C THR A 57 -3.98 -7.82 -14.84
N GLY A 58 -5.05 -8.62 -14.87
CA GLY A 58 -5.25 -9.71 -15.83
C GLY A 58 -4.37 -10.95 -15.61
N ALA A 59 -3.57 -11.02 -14.55
CA ALA A 59 -2.63 -12.12 -14.31
C ALA A 59 -3.22 -13.30 -13.50
N GLY A 60 -4.39 -13.11 -12.88
CA GLY A 60 -5.05 -14.11 -12.02
C GLY A 60 -4.42 -14.26 -10.62
N PRO A 61 -4.86 -15.27 -9.84
CA PRO A 61 -4.35 -15.52 -8.50
C PRO A 61 -2.86 -15.85 -8.48
N MET A 62 -2.11 -15.24 -7.56
CA MET A 62 -0.68 -15.55 -7.38
C MET A 62 -0.18 -15.38 -5.95
N SER A 63 0.94 -16.02 -5.64
CA SER A 63 1.61 -15.86 -4.36
C SER A 63 2.49 -14.60 -4.32
N ILE A 64 2.78 -14.09 -3.12
CA ILE A 64 3.72 -12.97 -2.91
C ILE A 64 5.09 -13.28 -3.51
N ARG A 65 5.55 -14.54 -3.42
CA ARG A 65 6.85 -14.95 -3.97
C ARG A 65 6.86 -14.87 -5.48
N GLU A 66 5.79 -15.30 -6.13
CA GLU A 66 5.65 -15.16 -7.58
C GLU A 66 5.62 -13.68 -8.00
N LEU A 67 4.81 -12.87 -7.32
CA LEU A 67 4.74 -11.43 -7.57
C LEU A 67 6.12 -10.75 -7.43
N SER A 68 6.87 -11.10 -6.38
CA SER A 68 8.21 -10.54 -6.14
C SER A 68 9.20 -10.85 -7.26
N ARG A 69 9.10 -12.03 -7.88
CA ARG A 69 9.92 -12.41 -9.04
C ARG A 69 9.54 -11.62 -10.28
N ARG A 70 8.24 -11.40 -10.51
CA ARG A 70 7.73 -10.66 -11.69
C ARG A 70 8.14 -9.19 -11.70
N ILE A 71 8.17 -8.57 -10.53
CA ILE A 71 8.53 -7.14 -10.42
C ILE A 71 9.99 -6.92 -9.99
N GLU A 72 10.77 -8.00 -9.88
CA GLU A 72 12.19 -8.00 -9.51
C GLU A 72 12.50 -7.23 -8.20
N ARG A 73 11.68 -7.45 -7.16
CA ARG A 73 11.81 -6.79 -5.85
C ARG A 73 11.89 -7.77 -4.69
N ASP A 74 12.34 -7.27 -3.55
CA ASP A 74 12.45 -8.07 -2.34
C ASP A 74 11.07 -8.44 -1.77
N VAL A 75 10.95 -9.68 -1.31
CA VAL A 75 9.68 -10.23 -0.79
C VAL A 75 9.13 -9.42 0.39
N LYS A 76 9.98 -8.80 1.22
CA LYS A 76 9.53 -8.06 2.40
C LYS A 76 8.83 -6.76 1.99
N GLY A 77 9.41 -6.01 1.07
CA GLY A 77 8.80 -4.83 0.48
C GLY A 77 7.48 -5.16 -0.20
N VAL A 78 7.47 -6.21 -1.03
CA VAL A 78 6.25 -6.67 -1.70
C VAL A 78 5.18 -7.08 -0.70
N HIS A 79 5.52 -7.81 0.36
CA HIS A 79 4.56 -8.20 1.39
C HIS A 79 3.92 -6.97 2.06
N ARG A 80 4.71 -5.96 2.44
CA ARG A 80 4.18 -4.72 3.03
C ARG A 80 3.25 -3.97 2.07
N ASP A 81 3.64 -3.89 0.80
CA ASP A 81 2.85 -3.21 -0.22
C ASP A 81 1.54 -3.97 -0.52
N VAL A 82 1.59 -5.31 -0.57
CA VAL A 82 0.41 -6.18 -0.70
C VAL A 82 -0.53 -6.03 0.48
N THR A 83 -0.03 -6.04 1.72
CA THR A 83 -0.86 -5.85 2.92
C THR A 83 -1.58 -4.50 2.89
N ALA A 84 -0.89 -3.43 2.50
CA ALA A 84 -1.52 -2.12 2.36
C ALA A 84 -2.63 -2.09 1.28
N LEU A 85 -2.45 -2.84 0.18
CA LEU A 85 -3.45 -2.95 -0.87
C LEU A 85 -4.64 -3.86 -0.48
N LEU A 86 -4.42 -4.87 0.35
CA LEU A 86 -5.46 -5.68 0.97
C LEU A 86 -6.29 -4.85 1.97
N GLU A 87 -5.62 -4.06 2.81
CA GLU A 87 -6.27 -3.14 3.75
C GLU A 87 -7.08 -2.05 3.03
N ALA A 88 -6.59 -1.58 1.88
CA ALA A 88 -7.32 -0.67 1.01
C ALA A 88 -8.51 -1.34 0.27
N GLY A 89 -8.64 -2.67 0.34
CA GLY A 89 -9.70 -3.44 -0.32
C GLY A 89 -9.53 -3.63 -1.82
N LEU A 90 -8.35 -3.34 -2.38
CA LEU A 90 -8.06 -3.49 -3.81
C LEU A 90 -7.65 -4.92 -4.17
N LEU A 91 -6.99 -5.59 -3.24
CA LEU A 91 -6.62 -7.00 -3.35
C LEU A 91 -7.54 -7.81 -2.45
N GLU A 92 -7.72 -9.07 -2.83
CA GLU A 92 -8.45 -10.06 -2.05
C GLU A 92 -7.60 -11.32 -1.93
N HIS A 93 -7.88 -12.14 -0.92
CA HIS A 93 -7.36 -13.50 -0.86
C HIS A 93 -8.36 -14.45 -1.51
N ASP A 94 -7.88 -15.42 -2.27
CA ASP A 94 -8.71 -16.54 -2.72
C ASP A 94 -8.89 -17.59 -1.60
N GLU A 95 -9.71 -18.61 -1.88
CA GLU A 95 -9.98 -19.73 -0.98
C GLU A 95 -8.72 -20.54 -0.61
N HIS A 96 -7.65 -20.39 -1.38
CA HIS A 96 -6.36 -21.06 -1.19
C HIS A 96 -5.30 -20.17 -0.53
N GLY A 97 -5.65 -18.93 -0.17
CA GLY A 97 -4.75 -17.95 0.44
C GLY A 97 -3.78 -17.28 -0.54
N ALA A 98 -3.97 -17.43 -1.85
CA ALA A 98 -3.26 -16.63 -2.85
C ALA A 98 -3.91 -15.24 -3.00
N ILE A 99 -3.16 -14.30 -3.54
CA ILE A 99 -3.62 -12.92 -3.69
C ILE A 99 -4.20 -12.75 -5.09
N VAL A 100 -5.37 -12.14 -5.16
CA VAL A 100 -6.10 -11.88 -6.39
C VAL A 100 -6.35 -10.38 -6.51
N PHE A 101 -6.11 -9.87 -7.71
CA PHE A 101 -6.65 -8.57 -8.12
C PHE A 101 -7.87 -8.85 -9.00
N PRO A 102 -9.11 -8.62 -8.52
CA PRO A 102 -10.32 -9.12 -9.17
C PRO A 102 -10.76 -8.25 -10.37
N PHE A 103 -9.89 -7.36 -10.85
CA PHE A 103 -10.17 -6.41 -11.92
C PHE A 103 -9.24 -6.63 -13.12
N ASP A 104 -9.83 -6.56 -14.30
CA ASP A 104 -9.13 -6.66 -15.58
C ASP A 104 -8.65 -5.29 -16.08
N THR A 105 -9.28 -4.21 -15.60
CA THR A 105 -8.99 -2.85 -16.04
C THR A 105 -9.01 -1.89 -14.86
N VAL A 106 -7.99 -1.04 -14.81
CA VAL A 106 -7.85 0.01 -13.80
C VAL A 106 -7.97 1.36 -14.48
N HIS A 107 -9.03 2.10 -14.14
CA HIS A 107 -9.23 3.48 -14.55
C HIS A 107 -8.87 4.39 -13.38
N VAL A 108 -8.09 5.44 -13.64
CA VAL A 108 -7.74 6.44 -12.63
C VAL A 108 -8.16 7.79 -13.15
N ASP A 109 -9.08 8.46 -12.47
CA ASP A 109 -9.53 9.80 -12.83
C ASP A 109 -9.51 10.75 -11.63
N PHE A 110 -9.05 11.97 -11.87
CA PHE A 110 -9.27 13.06 -10.93
C PHE A 110 -9.17 14.41 -11.64
N THR A 111 -9.91 15.38 -11.13
CA THR A 111 -9.90 16.76 -11.62
C THR A 111 -9.48 17.67 -10.48
N LEU A 112 -8.47 18.50 -10.70
CA LEU A 112 -8.09 19.58 -9.79
C LEU A 112 -8.68 20.89 -10.30
N LYS A 113 -9.44 21.59 -9.47
CA LYS A 113 -9.91 22.95 -9.78
C LYS A 113 -8.99 23.96 -9.08
N ALA A 114 -8.95 25.18 -9.59
CA ALA A 114 -8.17 26.27 -8.97
C ALA A 114 -8.53 26.52 -7.49
N ALA A 115 -9.77 26.23 -7.09
CA ALA A 115 -10.21 26.32 -5.70
C ALA A 115 -9.56 25.26 -4.78
N ASP A 116 -9.15 24.11 -5.35
CA ASP A 116 -8.54 22.99 -4.63
C ASP A 116 -7.01 23.17 -4.49
N LEU A 117 -6.42 24.11 -5.23
CA LEU A 117 -4.99 24.44 -5.22
C LEU A 117 -4.58 25.36 -4.07
N ALA A 118 -5.53 25.82 -3.25
CA ALA A 118 -5.20 26.54 -2.02
C ALA A 118 -4.48 25.57 -1.07
N PRO A 119 -3.23 25.85 -0.64
CA PRO A 119 -2.53 24.94 0.26
C PRO A 119 -3.37 24.75 1.51
N PRO A 120 -3.47 23.51 2.06
CA PRO A 120 -4.30 23.22 3.21
C PRO A 120 -3.96 24.22 4.32
N SER A 121 -4.99 24.95 4.73
CA SER A 121 -4.89 25.94 5.78
C SER A 121 -4.25 25.30 7.01
N ALA A 122 -3.42 26.06 7.73
CA ALA A 122 -2.50 25.56 8.76
C ALA A 122 -3.12 24.66 9.85
N THR A 123 -4.44 24.65 9.98
CA THR A 123 -5.23 23.81 10.89
C THR A 123 -5.17 22.31 10.55
N GLU A 124 -5.02 21.91 9.28
CA GLU A 124 -5.01 20.48 8.89
C GLU A 124 -3.61 19.83 8.98
N ARG A 125 -2.54 20.63 9.03
CA ARG A 125 -1.16 20.11 9.16
C ARG A 125 -0.92 19.33 10.45
N LYS A 126 -1.75 19.55 11.49
CA LYS A 126 -1.65 18.84 12.77
C LYS A 126 -2.32 17.45 12.74
N ALA A 127 -3.20 17.18 11.78
CA ALA A 127 -3.89 15.89 11.66
C ALA A 127 -3.25 14.95 10.62
N LEU A 128 -2.36 15.48 9.76
CA LEU A 128 -1.70 14.74 8.67
C LEU A 128 -0.37 14.06 9.08
N ASP A 129 -0.11 13.90 10.38
CA ASP A 129 0.92 12.99 10.89
C ASP A 129 0.27 11.94 11.79
N PRO A 130 0.22 10.68 11.32
CA PRO A 130 0.79 9.64 12.15
C PRO A 130 1.79 8.79 11.36
N ALA A 131 3.02 8.80 11.88
CA ALA A 131 4.00 7.72 11.84
C ALA A 131 4.23 7.07 10.46
N THR A 132 5.17 7.62 9.69
CA THR A 132 5.95 6.77 8.78
C THR A 132 7.39 7.25 8.70
N ASP A 133 8.07 7.33 9.87
CA ASP A 133 9.51 7.59 9.91
C ASP A 133 10.30 6.67 10.85
N GLU A 134 9.73 5.58 11.34
CA GLU A 134 10.48 4.64 12.21
C GLU A 134 11.33 3.61 11.46
N ALA A 135 11.11 3.39 10.15
CA ALA A 135 11.82 2.33 9.43
C ALA A 135 13.23 2.73 8.96
N CYS A 136 13.52 4.02 8.79
CA CYS A 136 14.84 4.46 8.30
C CYS A 136 15.89 4.50 9.42
N GLU A 137 15.49 4.81 10.67
CA GLU A 137 16.44 5.02 11.77
C GLU A 137 16.88 3.72 12.49
N GLN A 138 16.11 2.63 12.35
CA GLN A 138 16.43 1.34 12.98
C GLN A 138 17.49 0.51 12.22
N ALA A 139 17.78 0.84 10.95
CA ALA A 139 18.87 0.22 10.20
C ALA A 139 20.25 0.64 10.73
N SER A 140 20.38 1.86 11.25
CA SER A 140 21.67 2.42 11.69
C SER A 140 22.07 2.03 13.13
N ARG A 141 21.10 1.66 13.98
CA ARG A 141 21.36 1.33 15.40
C ARG A 141 21.73 -0.14 15.63
N THR A 142 21.35 -1.05 14.73
CA THR A 142 21.59 -2.50 14.89
C THR A 142 22.99 -2.94 14.42
N ALA A 143 23.70 -2.12 13.64
CA ALA A 143 25.04 -2.44 13.13
C ALA A 143 26.18 -2.23 14.15
N ARG A 144 25.97 -1.48 15.25
CA ARG A 144 27.02 -1.20 16.25
C ARG A 144 27.09 -2.18 17.44
N ARG A 145 26.22 -3.21 17.51
CA ARG A 145 26.17 -4.20 18.62
C ARG A 145 26.70 -5.59 18.24
N ARG A 146 27.75 -5.68 17.42
CA ARG A 146 28.55 -6.91 17.28
C ARG A 146 30.05 -6.62 17.45
N ALA A 147 30.43 -6.22 18.66
CA ALA A 147 31.80 -6.41 19.14
C ALA A 147 31.84 -7.72 19.94
N ALA A 148 32.68 -8.65 19.50
CA ALA A 148 32.80 -10.01 20.00
C ALA A 148 33.26 -10.10 21.48
N PRO A 149 32.88 -11.14 22.24
CA PRO A 149 33.44 -11.39 23.56
C PRO A 149 34.87 -11.94 23.42
N ARG A 150 35.84 -11.26 24.07
CA ARG A 150 37.22 -11.76 24.20
C ARG A 150 37.20 -13.09 24.96
N LYS A 151 37.79 -14.13 24.36
CA LYS A 151 37.99 -15.44 25.00
C LYS A 151 38.79 -15.27 26.29
N ARG A 152 38.28 -15.93 27.31
CA ARG A 152 38.80 -16.13 28.67
C ARG A 152 40.17 -16.80 28.59
N GLU A 153 41.21 -16.15 29.11
CA GLU A 153 42.54 -16.75 29.26
C GLU A 153 42.61 -17.45 30.61
N SER A 154 42.74 -18.77 30.57
CA SER A 154 42.91 -19.63 31.73
C SER A 154 44.42 -19.73 32.03
N ARG A 155 44.90 -19.10 33.11
CA ARG A 155 46.24 -19.39 33.65
C ARG A 155 46.16 -20.66 34.52
N PRO A 156 46.97 -21.69 34.26
CA PRO A 156 47.07 -22.81 35.18
C PRO A 156 47.97 -22.45 36.37
N ALA A 157 47.60 -22.97 37.52
CA ALA A 157 48.39 -22.98 38.74
C ALA A 157 49.49 -24.06 38.66
N GLY A 158 50.69 -23.73 39.13
CA GLY A 158 51.45 -24.65 39.98
C GLY A 158 52.78 -25.21 39.46
N SER A 159 53.84 -24.83 40.20
CA SER A 159 54.94 -25.67 40.69
C SER A 159 56.20 -25.84 39.83
N ARG A 160 57.27 -25.13 40.21
CA ARG A 160 58.40 -25.67 40.99
C ARG A 160 59.27 -24.55 41.54
#